data_AF-A0A7D7Z413-F1
#
_entry.id   AF-A0A7D7Z413-F1
#
_cell.length_a   1.000
_cell.length_b   1.000
_cell.length_c   1.000
_cell.angle_alpha   90.00
_cell.angle_beta   90.00
_cell.angle_gamma   90.00
#
_symmetry.space_group_name_H-M   'P 1'
#
loop_
_entity.id
_entity.type
_entity.pdbx_description
1 polymer ?
#
loop_
_entity_poly.entity_id
_entity_poly.type
_entity_poly.pdbx_seq_one_letter_code
_entity_poly.pdbx_strand_id
1 'polypeptide(L)'
;MRKLGTIDLEILHLAINENGKFNEVNLENSNLKRYGVGKILDSLASLKDRKMISLNGDGSFSITDLARGILWSKNIPKWARVLRLLQIKSCSMDQISDILKISKEEISKEVERLRKSQLVLMSPQRQDEKLVKVFEILSEGIEEIDKTETDGFDKIVFGEQKSDVEILDTIDEIVKDVEDTSLDQKKKEQIVEKLAELKAKLKI
;
A
#
# COMPACT_ATOMS: atom_id res chain seq x y z
N MET A 1 -11.56 11.91 1.09
CA MET A 1 -10.46 11.93 2.08
C MET A 1 -10.12 13.35 2.52
N ARG A 2 -9.79 13.60 3.79
CA ARG A 2 -9.12 14.87 4.17
C ARG A 2 -7.71 14.84 3.58
N LYS A 3 -7.52 15.38 2.37
CA LYS A 3 -6.23 15.35 1.66
C LYS A 3 -5.14 15.93 2.56
N LEU A 4 -4.10 15.13 2.80
CA LEU A 4 -2.87 15.57 3.46
C LEU A 4 -1.95 16.17 2.40
N GLY A 5 -1.37 17.32 2.70
CA GLY A 5 -0.25 17.84 1.90
C GLY A 5 1.07 17.12 2.23
N THR A 6 2.10 17.37 1.43
CA THR A 6 3.45 16.81 1.66
C THR A 6 4.02 17.22 3.02
N ILE A 7 3.88 18.49 3.41
CA ILE A 7 4.36 19.00 4.70
C ILE A 7 3.57 18.34 5.85
N ASP A 8 2.26 18.20 5.68
CA ASP A 8 1.40 17.54 6.66
C ASP A 8 1.87 16.09 6.92
N LEU A 9 2.13 15.34 5.84
CA LEU A 9 2.66 13.98 5.93
C LEU A 9 4.00 13.93 6.67
N GLU A 10 4.92 14.84 6.37
CA GLU A 10 6.23 14.87 7.00
C GLU A 10 6.17 15.24 8.49
N ILE A 11 5.28 16.15 8.90
CA ILE A 11 5.02 16.45 10.31
C ILE A 11 4.44 15.23 11.03
N LEU A 12 3.43 14.57 10.44
CA LEU A 12 2.83 13.38 11.03
C LEU A 12 3.83 12.22 11.10
N HIS A 13 4.66 12.04 10.08
CA HIS A 13 5.72 11.04 10.09
C HIS A 13 6.79 11.32 11.14
N LEU A 14 7.19 12.59 11.34
CA LEU A 14 8.05 12.98 12.47
C LEU A 14 7.43 12.54 13.79
N ALA A 15 6.14 12.84 14.00
CA ALA A 15 5.45 12.40 15.21
C ALA A 15 5.49 10.87 15.39
N ILE A 16 5.34 10.08 14.32
CA ILE A 16 5.46 8.62 14.39
C ILE A 16 6.87 8.17 14.80
N ASN A 17 7.92 8.82 14.27
CA ASN A 17 9.30 8.52 14.64
C ASN A 17 9.61 8.86 16.09
N GLU A 18 8.99 9.92 16.62
CA GLU A 18 9.11 10.38 18.00
C GLU A 18 8.08 9.75 18.95
N ASN A 19 7.67 8.49 18.68
CA ASN A 19 6.72 7.73 19.51
C ASN A 19 5.36 8.41 19.77
N GLY A 20 4.96 9.33 18.89
CA GLY A 20 3.68 10.00 18.89
C GLY A 20 3.67 11.41 19.48
N LYS A 21 4.79 11.91 20.02
CA LYS A 21 4.89 13.23 20.62
C LYS A 21 6.12 13.96 20.07
N PHE A 22 5.95 15.22 19.65
CA PHE A 22 7.05 16.01 19.09
C PHE A 22 6.94 17.48 19.50
N ASN A 23 8.03 18.22 19.43
CA ASN A 23 8.09 19.64 19.75
C ASN A 23 8.95 20.42 18.73
N GLU A 24 9.22 21.69 19.03
CA GLU A 24 10.06 22.58 18.22
C GLU A 24 11.46 22.00 17.97
N VAL A 25 12.11 21.45 18.99
CA VAL A 25 13.45 20.84 18.86
C VAL A 25 13.43 19.66 17.90
N ASN A 26 12.38 18.83 17.92
CA ASN A 26 12.23 17.76 16.92
C ASN A 26 12.07 18.32 15.50
N LEU A 27 11.27 19.39 15.33
CA LEU A 27 11.03 20.03 14.03
C LEU A 27 12.32 20.62 13.45
N GLU A 28 13.10 21.33 14.26
CA GLU A 28 14.38 21.95 13.86
C GLU A 28 15.44 20.92 13.48
N ASN A 29 15.48 19.79 14.18
CA ASN A 29 16.42 18.71 13.88
C ASN A 29 15.97 17.81 12.72
N SER A 30 14.74 17.99 12.23
CA SER A 30 14.22 17.23 11.10
C SER A 30 14.53 17.87 9.75
N ASN A 31 14.18 17.16 8.69
CA ASN A 31 14.23 17.67 7.32
C ASN A 31 13.16 18.73 7.02
N LEU A 32 12.19 18.96 7.92
CA LEU A 32 11.11 19.94 7.73
C LEU A 32 11.63 21.38 7.70
N LYS A 33 12.78 21.68 8.33
CA LYS A 33 13.37 23.03 8.34
C LYS A 33 13.54 23.67 6.97
N ARG A 34 13.65 22.85 5.90
CA ARG A 34 13.75 23.32 4.51
C ARG A 34 12.51 24.06 4.01
N TYR A 35 11.35 23.86 4.63
CA TYR A 35 10.08 24.49 4.22
C TYR A 35 9.90 25.91 4.77
N GLY A 36 10.75 26.33 5.71
CA GLY A 36 10.66 27.61 6.40
C GLY A 36 9.58 27.62 7.49
N VAL A 37 9.79 28.46 8.52
CA VAL A 37 8.97 28.50 9.74
C VAL A 37 7.50 28.76 9.45
N GLY A 38 7.19 29.74 8.59
CA GLY A 38 5.80 30.10 8.27
C GLY A 38 4.98 28.92 7.74
N LYS A 39 5.50 28.17 6.77
CA LYS A 39 4.79 27.01 6.19
C LYS A 39 4.58 25.89 7.21
N ILE A 40 5.55 25.68 8.10
CA ILE A 40 5.44 24.68 9.17
C ILE A 40 4.32 25.10 10.14
N LEU A 41 4.28 26.37 10.54
CA LEU A 41 3.23 26.88 11.42
C LEU A 41 1.84 26.81 10.79
N ASP A 42 1.71 27.14 9.50
CA ASP A 42 0.46 27.02 8.75
C ASP A 42 -0.03 25.57 8.71
N SER A 43 0.87 24.62 8.42
CA SER A 43 0.56 23.19 8.44
C SER A 43 0.21 22.69 9.85
N LEU A 44 0.91 23.13 10.90
CA LEU A 44 0.60 22.77 12.29
C LEU A 44 -0.80 23.28 12.70
N ALA A 45 -1.12 24.53 12.38
CA ALA A 45 -2.44 25.11 12.62
C ALA A 45 -3.53 24.31 11.89
N SER A 46 -3.33 24.06 10.59
CA SER A 46 -4.24 23.27 9.77
C SER A 46 -4.41 21.82 10.26
N LEU A 47 -3.33 21.16 10.69
CA LEU A 47 -3.38 19.81 11.27
C LEU A 47 -4.14 19.80 12.59
N LYS A 48 -3.94 20.81 13.45
CA LYS A 48 -4.66 20.96 14.71
C LYS A 48 -6.15 21.18 14.47
N ASP A 49 -6.52 22.08 13.55
CA ASP A 49 -7.92 22.38 13.23
C ASP A 49 -8.64 21.17 12.62
N ARG A 50 -7.94 20.39 11.80
CA ARG A 50 -8.43 19.09 11.27
C ARG A 50 -8.39 17.95 12.31
N LYS A 51 -8.01 18.23 13.56
CA LYS A 51 -7.89 17.26 14.66
C LYS A 51 -6.93 16.11 14.37
N MET A 52 -5.89 16.35 13.57
CA MET A 52 -4.84 15.37 13.26
C MET A 52 -3.76 15.35 14.35
N ILE A 53 -3.53 16.50 14.98
CA ILE A 53 -2.63 16.65 16.13
C ILE A 53 -3.34 17.40 17.28
N SER A 54 -2.86 17.25 18.50
CA SER A 54 -3.27 18.02 19.67
C SER A 54 -2.09 18.79 20.26
N LEU A 55 -2.32 20.02 20.71
CA LEU A 55 -1.35 20.80 21.48
C LEU A 55 -1.47 20.42 22.96
N ASN A 56 -0.37 19.98 23.56
CA ASN A 56 -0.28 19.62 24.96
C ASN A 56 0.03 20.87 25.81
N GLY A 57 -0.19 20.78 27.13
CA GLY A 57 0.03 21.91 28.05
C GLY A 57 1.50 22.34 28.19
N ASP A 58 2.44 21.50 27.79
CA ASP A 58 3.89 21.77 27.79
C ASP A 58 4.39 22.38 26.47
N GLY A 59 3.48 22.74 25.54
CA GLY A 59 3.81 23.31 24.23
C GLY A 59 4.21 22.29 23.17
N SER A 60 4.27 20.99 23.50
CA SER A 60 4.50 19.93 22.53
C SER A 60 3.20 19.52 21.80
N PHE A 61 3.34 18.76 20.73
CA PHE A 61 2.24 18.21 19.96
C PHE A 61 2.18 16.69 20.09
N SER A 62 0.96 16.14 20.06
CA SER A 62 0.73 14.69 19.98
C SER A 62 -0.05 14.36 18.72
N ILE A 63 0.33 13.28 18.03
CA ILE A 63 -0.47 12.74 16.91
C ILE A 63 -1.72 12.03 17.47
N THR A 64 -2.86 12.28 16.83
CA THR A 64 -4.15 11.68 17.22
C THR A 64 -4.36 10.30 16.58
N ASP A 65 -5.30 9.53 17.14
CA ASP A 65 -5.72 8.26 16.54
C ASP A 65 -6.36 8.44 15.16
N LEU A 66 -7.02 9.58 14.93
CA LEU A 66 -7.55 9.93 13.62
C LEU A 66 -6.43 9.98 12.57
N ALA A 67 -5.32 10.66 12.87
CA ALA A 67 -4.18 10.77 11.97
C ALA A 67 -3.45 9.43 11.81
N ARG A 68 -3.27 8.66 12.90
CA ARG A 68 -2.75 7.29 12.84
C ARG A 68 -3.62 6.41 11.93
N GLY A 69 -4.93 6.62 11.99
CA GLY A 69 -5.95 5.98 11.18
C GLY A 69 -5.85 6.23 9.68
N ILE A 70 -5.00 7.14 9.19
CA ILE A 70 -4.90 7.40 7.75
C ILE A 70 -3.90 6.43 7.09
N LEU A 71 -2.70 6.33 7.66
CA LEU A 71 -1.56 5.61 7.07
C LEU A 71 -0.93 4.56 7.98
N TRP A 72 -1.25 4.49 9.27
CA TRP A 72 -0.54 3.65 10.25
C TRP A 72 -1.42 2.66 11.01
N SER A 73 -2.74 2.72 10.84
CA SER A 73 -3.64 1.74 11.45
C SER A 73 -3.46 0.36 10.81
N LYS A 74 -3.41 -0.67 11.67
CA LYS A 74 -3.35 -2.08 11.24
C LYS A 74 -4.66 -2.57 10.63
N ASN A 75 -5.76 -1.83 10.83
CA ASN A 75 -7.07 -2.16 10.25
C ASN A 75 -7.15 -1.79 8.76
N ILE A 76 -6.18 -1.04 8.24
CA ILE A 76 -6.13 -0.68 6.84
C ILE A 76 -5.19 -1.65 6.12
N PRO A 77 -5.63 -2.30 5.03
CA PRO A 77 -4.76 -3.15 4.24
C PRO A 77 -3.51 -2.43 3.73
N LYS A 78 -2.42 -3.19 3.56
CA LYS A 78 -1.12 -2.65 3.13
C LYS A 78 -1.24 -1.91 1.80
N TRP A 79 -1.90 -2.48 0.80
CA TRP A 79 -2.13 -1.84 -0.50
C TRP A 79 -2.76 -0.44 -0.37
N ALA A 80 -3.77 -0.29 0.50
CA ALA A 80 -4.51 0.95 0.66
C ALA A 80 -3.62 2.01 1.31
N ARG A 81 -2.78 1.59 2.28
CA ARG A 81 -1.77 2.45 2.89
C ARG A 81 -0.73 2.91 1.87
N VAL A 82 -0.31 2.02 0.95
CA VAL A 82 0.59 2.37 -0.16
C VAL A 82 -0.07 3.40 -1.09
N LEU A 83 -1.28 3.14 -1.59
CA LEU A 83 -1.98 4.07 -2.49
C LEU A 83 -2.22 5.43 -1.83
N ARG A 84 -2.66 5.47 -0.57
CA ARG A 84 -2.83 6.73 0.18
C ARG A 84 -1.54 7.52 0.31
N LEU A 85 -0.42 6.84 0.56
CA LEU A 85 0.89 7.50 0.59
C LEU A 85 1.24 8.09 -0.79
N LEU A 86 1.08 7.28 -1.84
CA LEU A 86 1.42 7.68 -3.22
C LEU A 86 0.49 8.78 -3.78
N GLN A 87 -0.74 8.89 -3.27
CA GLN A 87 -1.65 9.99 -3.55
C GLN A 87 -1.16 11.34 -2.98
N ILE A 88 -0.36 11.31 -1.92
CA ILE A 88 0.22 12.52 -1.31
C ILE A 88 1.51 12.90 -2.03
N LYS A 89 2.39 11.93 -2.29
CA LYS A 89 3.68 12.16 -2.96
C LYS A 89 4.21 10.89 -3.60
N SER A 90 4.97 11.05 -4.68
CA SER A 90 5.79 9.97 -5.22
C SER A 90 6.90 9.59 -4.25
N CYS A 91 7.21 8.29 -4.19
CA CYS A 91 8.14 7.72 -3.22
C CYS A 91 9.02 6.63 -3.83
N SER A 92 10.25 6.50 -3.34
CA SER A 92 11.06 5.30 -3.54
C SER A 92 10.60 4.14 -2.63
N MET A 93 11.05 2.92 -2.93
CA MET A 93 10.76 1.76 -2.08
C MET A 93 11.20 1.97 -0.62
N ASP A 94 12.36 2.59 -0.41
CA ASP A 94 12.90 2.87 0.92
C ASP A 94 12.03 3.91 1.66
N GLN A 95 11.55 4.93 0.94
CA GLN A 95 10.64 5.92 1.52
C GLN A 95 9.29 5.31 1.89
N ILE A 96 8.72 4.42 1.06
CA ILE A 96 7.46 3.74 1.36
C ILE A 96 7.62 2.87 2.62
N SER A 97 8.70 2.07 2.69
CA SER A 97 9.00 1.22 3.84
C SER A 97 9.17 2.04 5.13
N ASP A 98 9.96 3.11 5.08
CA ASP A 98 10.23 3.98 6.22
C ASP A 98 8.95 4.70 6.70
N ILE A 99 8.21 5.34 5.80
CA ILE A 99 7.02 6.11 6.17
C ILE A 99 5.93 5.19 6.72
N LEU A 100 5.67 4.05 6.07
CA LEU A 100 4.60 3.14 6.51
C LEU A 100 5.01 2.26 7.69
N LYS A 101 6.28 2.24 8.08
CA LYS A 101 6.84 1.33 9.10
C LYS A 101 6.51 -0.13 8.82
N ILE A 102 6.67 -0.53 7.56
CA ILE A 102 6.49 -1.90 7.07
C ILE A 102 7.81 -2.33 6.43
N SER A 103 8.20 -3.60 6.57
CA SER A 103 9.47 -4.07 6.02
C SER A 103 9.50 -3.95 4.49
N LYS A 104 10.71 -3.78 3.94
CA LYS A 104 10.92 -3.62 2.52
C LYS A 104 10.47 -4.85 1.72
N GLU A 105 10.62 -6.04 2.29
CA GLU A 105 10.22 -7.31 1.68
C GLU A 105 8.69 -7.38 1.52
N GLU A 106 7.96 -6.99 2.57
CA GLU A 106 6.50 -6.98 2.55
C GLU A 106 5.95 -5.90 1.62
N ILE A 107 6.51 -4.69 1.67
CA ILE A 107 6.10 -3.59 0.78
C ILE A 107 6.43 -3.91 -0.68
N SER A 108 7.59 -4.52 -0.96
CA SER A 108 8.00 -4.83 -2.33
C SER A 108 6.98 -5.73 -3.03
N LYS A 109 6.50 -6.77 -2.35
CA LYS A 109 5.43 -7.66 -2.87
C LYS A 109 4.15 -6.89 -3.16
N GLU A 110 3.77 -5.99 -2.26
CA GLU A 110 2.52 -5.25 -2.36
C GLU A 110 2.55 -4.17 -3.47
N VAL A 111 3.65 -3.43 -3.57
CA VAL A 111 3.87 -2.43 -4.61
C VAL A 111 3.91 -3.10 -5.99
N GLU A 112 4.55 -4.26 -6.11
CA GLU A 112 4.59 -5.02 -7.35
C GLU A 112 3.20 -5.53 -7.75
N ARG A 113 2.38 -5.97 -6.78
CA ARG A 113 0.98 -6.33 -7.00
C ARG A 113 0.17 -5.15 -7.54
N LEU A 114 0.29 -3.99 -6.91
CA LEU A 114 -0.35 -2.75 -7.36
C LEU A 114 0.10 -2.31 -8.76
N ARG A 115 1.40 -2.49 -9.07
CA ARG A 115 1.96 -2.20 -10.40
C ARG A 115 1.39 -3.11 -11.48
N LYS A 116 1.32 -4.42 -11.21
CA LYS A 116 0.72 -5.39 -12.14
C LYS A 116 -0.76 -5.08 -12.39
N SER A 117 -1.47 -4.63 -11.37
CA SER A 117 -2.86 -4.16 -11.46
C SER A 117 -3.04 -2.78 -12.10
N GLN A 118 -1.98 -2.16 -12.64
CA GLN A 118 -2.02 -0.84 -13.29
C GLN A 118 -2.50 0.31 -12.38
N LEU A 119 -2.25 0.22 -11.08
CA LEU A 119 -2.63 1.26 -10.10
C LEU A 119 -1.46 2.15 -9.71
N VAL A 120 -0.25 1.66 -9.92
CA VAL A 120 1.00 2.34 -9.59
C VAL A 120 1.95 2.21 -10.78
N LEU A 121 2.55 3.34 -11.15
CA LEU A 121 3.63 3.39 -12.12
C LEU A 121 4.98 3.37 -11.41
N MET A 122 5.96 2.69 -12.00
CA MET A 122 7.35 2.78 -11.59
C MET A 122 8.13 3.53 -12.66
N SER A 123 8.80 4.62 -12.27
CA SER A 123 9.69 5.39 -13.12
C SER A 123 11.11 5.43 -12.53
N PRO A 124 12.16 5.15 -13.32
CA PRO A 124 13.52 5.35 -12.88
C PRO A 124 13.85 6.86 -12.91
N GLN A 125 14.28 7.41 -11.78
CA GLN A 125 14.67 8.82 -11.66
C GLN A 125 16.13 8.94 -11.23
N ARG A 126 16.83 9.98 -11.71
CA ARG A 126 18.18 10.31 -11.22
C ARG A 126 18.04 11.20 -9.99
N GLN A 127 18.54 10.72 -8.86
CA GLN A 127 18.64 11.47 -7.61
C GLN A 127 20.08 11.34 -7.11
N ASP A 128 20.75 12.46 -6.89
CA ASP A 128 22.16 12.51 -6.45
C ASP A 128 23.07 11.56 -7.26
N GLU A 129 22.95 11.66 -8.60
CA GLU A 129 23.68 10.85 -9.60
C GLU A 129 23.35 9.35 -9.63
N LYS A 130 22.51 8.85 -8.71
CA LYS A 130 22.06 7.45 -8.65
C LYS A 130 20.71 7.27 -9.32
N LEU A 131 20.51 6.11 -9.94
CA LEU A 131 19.22 5.71 -10.50
C LEU A 131 18.36 5.10 -9.37
N VAL A 132 17.25 5.76 -9.04
CA VAL A 132 16.32 5.36 -8.00
C VAL A 132 14.96 5.04 -8.64
N LYS A 133 14.38 3.90 -8.29
CA LYS A 133 13.00 3.56 -8.70
C LYS A 133 12.03 4.37 -7.84
N VAL A 134 11.24 5.21 -8.49
CA VAL A 134 10.19 6.03 -7.87
C VAL A 134 8.85 5.49 -8.31
N PHE A 135 7.92 5.42 -7.35
CA PHE A 135 6.56 4.93 -7.56
C PHE A 135 5.58 6.09 -7.47
N GLU A 136 4.60 6.09 -8.37
CA GLU A 136 3.57 7.12 -8.49
C GLU A 136 2.21 6.46 -8.64
N ILE A 137 1.18 7.02 -8.01
CA ILE A 137 -0.18 6.51 -8.17
C ILE A 137 -0.72 6.89 -9.56
N LEU A 138 -1.41 5.95 -10.20
CA LEU A 138 -2.15 6.19 -11.43
C LEU A 138 -3.59 6.62 -11.12
N SER A 139 -4.28 7.17 -12.11
CA SER A 139 -5.70 7.56 -12.05
C SER A 139 -6.58 6.44 -11.49
N GLU A 140 -6.36 5.23 -11.96
CA GLU A 140 -7.04 4.00 -11.59
C GLU A 140 -6.84 3.68 -10.09
N GLY A 141 -5.63 3.93 -9.57
CA GLY A 141 -5.34 3.81 -8.14
C GLY A 141 -6.06 4.86 -7.29
N ILE A 142 -6.22 6.08 -7.81
CA ILE A 142 -6.98 7.15 -7.14
C ILE A 142 -8.46 6.79 -7.08
N GLU A 143 -9.04 6.35 -8.20
CA GLU A 143 -10.43 5.91 -8.23
C GLU A 143 -10.67 4.76 -7.25
N GLU A 144 -9.74 3.81 -7.20
CA GLU A 144 -9.88 2.65 -6.33
C GLU A 144 -9.82 3.02 -4.84
N ILE A 145 -8.92 3.92 -4.44
CA ILE A 145 -8.89 4.37 -3.05
C ILE A 145 -10.10 5.23 -2.69
N ASP A 146 -10.62 6.03 -3.62
CA ASP A 146 -11.81 6.86 -3.39
C ASP A 146 -13.06 5.99 -3.20
N LYS A 147 -13.20 4.87 -3.93
CA LYS A 147 -14.28 3.89 -3.71
C LYS A 147 -14.27 3.29 -2.30
N THR A 148 -13.09 3.10 -1.70
CA THR A 148 -13.02 2.53 -0.33
C THR A 148 -13.64 3.41 0.73
N GLU A 149 -13.82 4.70 0.46
CA GLU A 149 -14.44 5.62 1.42
C GLU A 149 -15.92 5.31 1.65
N THR A 150 -16.60 4.76 0.64
CA THR A 150 -18.00 4.34 0.73
C THR A 150 -18.13 2.84 0.97
N ASP A 151 -17.29 2.05 0.30
CA ASP A 151 -17.50 0.60 0.17
C ASP A 151 -16.67 -0.23 1.16
N GLY A 152 -15.76 0.42 1.90
CA GLY A 152 -14.79 -0.25 2.74
C GLY A 152 -13.70 -0.96 1.93
N PHE A 153 -12.90 -1.80 2.59
CA PHE A 153 -11.74 -2.47 1.98
C PHE A 153 -12.02 -3.91 1.52
N ASP A 154 -13.19 -4.45 1.85
CA ASP A 154 -13.48 -5.89 1.76
C ASP A 154 -13.75 -6.38 0.33
N LYS A 155 -14.04 -5.47 -0.61
CA LYS A 155 -14.45 -5.83 -1.98
C LYS A 155 -13.30 -5.95 -2.97
N ILE A 156 -12.07 -5.58 -2.59
CA ILE A 156 -11.03 -5.34 -3.59
C ILE A 156 -10.00 -6.46 -3.61
N VAL A 157 -10.05 -7.25 -4.69
CA VAL A 157 -9.10 -8.34 -4.96
C VAL A 157 -8.06 -7.84 -5.96
N PHE A 158 -6.93 -7.32 -5.45
CA PHE A 158 -5.79 -7.00 -6.31
C PHE A 158 -5.04 -8.28 -6.68
N GLY A 159 -5.06 -8.63 -7.96
CA GLY A 159 -4.05 -9.51 -8.55
C GLY A 159 -4.13 -10.99 -8.16
N GLU A 160 -5.27 -11.51 -7.70
CA GLU A 160 -5.57 -12.94 -7.89
C GLU A 160 -6.27 -13.14 -9.23
N GLN A 161 -5.64 -12.69 -10.32
CA GLN A 161 -5.62 -13.60 -11.46
C GLN A 161 -4.46 -14.54 -11.14
N LYS A 162 -4.75 -15.67 -10.47
CA LYS A 162 -4.01 -16.88 -10.84
C LYS A 162 -4.16 -16.92 -12.35
N SER A 163 -3.10 -16.61 -13.07
CA SER A 163 -3.17 -16.60 -14.53
C SER A 163 -3.86 -17.90 -14.93
N ASP A 164 -4.79 -17.89 -15.87
CA ASP A 164 -5.44 -19.13 -16.28
C ASP A 164 -4.36 -20.20 -16.55
N VAL A 165 -3.19 -19.79 -17.03
CA VAL A 165 -1.94 -20.58 -17.10
C VAL A 165 -1.56 -21.32 -15.81
N GLU A 166 -1.44 -20.66 -14.65
CA GLU A 166 -1.12 -21.33 -13.37
C GLU A 166 -2.23 -22.30 -12.91
N ILE A 167 -3.50 -21.98 -13.19
CA ILE A 167 -4.63 -22.89 -12.89
C ILE A 167 -4.58 -24.10 -13.82
N LEU A 168 -4.30 -23.88 -15.11
CA LEU A 168 -4.13 -24.93 -16.11
C LEU A 168 -2.95 -25.85 -15.77
N ASP A 169 -1.83 -25.28 -15.30
CA ASP A 169 -0.65 -26.04 -14.86
C ASP A 169 -0.97 -26.87 -13.61
N THR A 170 -1.69 -26.30 -12.65
CA THR A 170 -2.16 -27.04 -11.47
C THR A 170 -3.12 -28.18 -11.85
N ILE A 171 -4.02 -27.95 -12.81
CA ILE A 171 -4.92 -28.99 -13.34
C ILE A 171 -4.10 -30.11 -13.99
N ASP A 172 -3.06 -29.77 -14.76
CA ASP A 172 -2.20 -30.75 -15.43
C ASP A 172 -1.35 -31.56 -14.45
N GLU A 173 -0.90 -30.96 -13.35
CA GLU A 173 -0.26 -31.68 -12.24
C GLU A 173 -1.23 -32.65 -11.55
N ILE A 174 -2.45 -32.22 -11.25
CA ILE A 174 -3.47 -33.08 -10.64
C ILE A 174 -3.84 -34.25 -11.56
N VAL A 175 -3.92 -34.04 -12.87
CA VAL A 175 -4.18 -35.13 -13.83
C VAL A 175 -3.08 -36.19 -13.76
N LYS A 176 -1.81 -35.79 -13.74
CA LYS A 176 -0.68 -36.73 -13.59
C LYS A 176 -0.72 -37.47 -12.26
N ASP A 177 -0.97 -36.75 -11.17
CA ASP A 177 -1.08 -37.36 -9.84
C ASP A 177 -2.23 -38.38 -9.78
N VAL A 178 -3.36 -38.10 -10.42
CA VAL A 178 -4.50 -39.02 -10.50
C VAL A 178 -4.16 -40.25 -11.36
N GLU A 179 -3.44 -40.08 -12.46
CA GLU A 179 -2.97 -41.19 -13.30
C GLU A 179 -2.03 -42.13 -12.52
N ASP A 180 -1.17 -41.58 -11.65
CA ASP A 180 -0.20 -42.32 -10.84
C ASP A 180 -0.78 -42.97 -9.56
N THR A 181 -2.02 -42.63 -9.17
CA THR A 181 -2.66 -43.24 -7.98
C THR A 181 -3.14 -44.68 -8.20
N SER A 182 -3.29 -45.46 -7.13
CA SER A 182 -3.86 -46.82 -7.17
C SER A 182 -5.40 -46.87 -7.14
N LEU A 183 -6.06 -45.82 -7.66
CA LEU A 183 -7.52 -45.75 -7.77
C LEU A 183 -8.07 -46.65 -8.89
N ASP A 184 -9.33 -47.04 -8.75
CA ASP A 184 -10.07 -47.78 -9.78
C ASP A 184 -10.12 -47.00 -11.11
N GLN A 185 -9.87 -47.69 -12.22
CA GLN A 185 -9.71 -47.08 -13.54
C GLN A 185 -10.91 -46.23 -13.95
N LYS A 186 -12.12 -46.69 -13.62
CA LYS A 186 -13.37 -45.96 -13.93
C LYS A 186 -13.50 -44.66 -13.14
N LYS A 187 -12.93 -44.59 -11.94
CA LYS A 187 -12.90 -43.36 -11.12
C LYS A 187 -11.84 -42.37 -11.61
N LYS A 188 -10.69 -42.86 -12.09
CA LYS A 188 -9.65 -42.01 -12.70
C LYS A 188 -10.21 -41.28 -13.93
N GLU A 189 -10.84 -42.03 -14.82
CA GLU A 189 -11.43 -41.48 -16.05
C GLU A 189 -12.48 -40.39 -15.74
N GLN A 190 -13.34 -40.63 -14.74
CA GLN A 190 -14.33 -39.63 -14.30
C GLN A 190 -13.71 -38.35 -13.71
N ILE A 191 -12.57 -38.45 -13.03
CA ILE A 191 -11.88 -37.29 -12.45
C ILE A 191 -11.19 -36.49 -13.56
N VAL A 192 -10.50 -37.17 -14.47
CA VAL A 192 -9.81 -36.54 -15.61
C VAL A 192 -10.81 -35.83 -16.54
N GLU A 193 -11.97 -36.43 -16.80
CA GLU A 193 -13.03 -35.83 -17.61
C GLU A 193 -13.56 -34.52 -17.00
N LYS A 194 -13.83 -34.51 -15.68
CA LYS A 194 -14.26 -33.30 -14.97
C LYS A 194 -13.19 -32.20 -14.96
N LEU A 195 -11.92 -32.58 -14.84
CA LEU A 195 -10.80 -31.64 -14.90
C LEU A 195 -10.62 -31.06 -16.32
N ALA A 196 -10.85 -31.87 -17.36
CA ALA A 196 -10.84 -31.41 -18.76
C ALA A 196 -11.98 -30.41 -19.05
N GLU A 197 -13.18 -30.63 -18.53
CA GLU A 197 -14.29 -29.68 -18.63
C GLU A 197 -13.97 -28.35 -17.95
N LEU A 198 -13.33 -28.38 -16.76
CA LEU A 198 -12.86 -27.18 -16.08
C LEU A 198 -11.79 -26.45 -16.90
N LYS A 199 -10.85 -27.20 -17.49
CA LYS A 199 -9.82 -26.68 -18.38
C LYS A 199 -10.40 -25.95 -19.60
N ALA A 200 -11.47 -26.49 -20.18
CA ALA A 200 -12.14 -25.90 -21.34
C ALA A 200 -12.87 -24.58 -21.00
N LYS A 201 -13.44 -24.48 -19.80
CA LYS A 201 -14.11 -23.26 -19.32
C LYS A 201 -13.15 -22.11 -18.98
N LEU A 202 -11.88 -22.42 -18.71
CA LEU A 202 -10.83 -21.45 -18.39
C LEU A 202 -10.08 -20.89 -19.62
N LYS A 203 -10.23 -21.51 -20.81
CA LYS A 203 -9.58 -21.08 -22.06
C LYS A 203 -10.44 -20.15 -22.94
N ILE A 204 -11.49 -19.54 -22.38
CA ILE A 204 -12.44 -18.66 -23.12
C ILE A 204 -11.80 -17.33 -23.47
#